data_AF-A0A7C7N7H9-F1
#
_entry.id   AF-A0A7C7N7H9-F1
#
_cell.length_a   1.000
_cell.length_b   1.000
_cell.length_c   1.000
_cell.angle_alpha   90.00
_cell.angle_beta   90.00
_cell.angle_gamma   90.00
#
_symmetry.space_group_name_H-M   'P 1'
#
loop_
_entity.id
_entity.type
_entity.pdbx_description
1 polymer ?
#
loop_
_entity_poly.entity_id
_entity_poly.type
_entity_poly.pdbx_seq_one_letter_code
_entity_poly.pdbx_strand_id
1 'polypeptide(L)'
;MSTSGKIMAGDNFDKGWVYVLHFDIPGKKSNYYKIGLSTNPIPLRIATLQTGNPFKIIEEHSFDSECIGLLEGHLHKTFAKNRFRKEWFVLTPSVLKKVKQEGRKFNKKFSPLAVILRILDKKESIHKVMPPSANHLQLHKKALAIHTKTNGIGLKRDIAKEHLRRLTGNTLGINGICNFYSLDIPNPSIKGSILKNLDLNEWKKWQKVSWKMDVGILGTSTKAKSHPKLDAELKKLKASNSSAFDLTTYAARHKSRSKGSKQYHQTVIDCAEKIGQLKVELDLIIIQFKLDCKRRKGIDNVFKYIRSNSKIEFDKVAFAAARPRKAQNPIWFHSSNPSPKFKVENAIGYS
;
A
#
# COMPACT_ATOMS: atom_id res chain seq x y z
N MET A 1 10.80 13.02 -3.25
CA MET A 1 9.38 12.98 -3.66
C MET A 1 8.56 12.24 -2.62
N SER A 2 7.69 12.97 -1.91
CA SER A 2 6.83 12.46 -0.85
C SER A 2 5.59 11.83 -1.48
N THR A 3 5.51 10.50 -1.51
CA THR A 3 4.26 9.77 -1.78
C THR A 3 3.39 9.80 -0.53
N SER A 4 2.84 10.98 -0.24
CA SER A 4 1.70 11.11 0.66
C SER A 4 0.45 10.55 -0.02
N GLY A 5 -0.15 9.54 0.60
CA GLY A 5 -1.59 9.29 0.53
C GLY A 5 -2.17 8.75 -0.77
N LYS A 6 -1.86 7.51 -1.14
CA LYS A 6 -2.86 6.63 -1.81
C LYS A 6 -3.20 5.47 -0.88
N ILE A 7 -4.05 5.74 0.09
CA ILE A 7 -4.80 4.72 0.82
C ILE A 7 -6.19 5.33 1.02
N MET A 8 -7.13 5.02 0.13
CA MET A 8 -8.55 5.22 0.42
C MET A 8 -9.35 4.09 -0.21
N ALA A 9 -10.32 3.62 0.57
CA ALA A 9 -11.12 2.41 0.43
C ALA A 9 -12.03 2.37 -0.82
N GLY A 10 -11.48 2.52 -2.03
CA GLY A 10 -12.20 2.35 -3.30
C GLY A 10 -11.78 1.10 -4.06
N ASP A 11 -10.48 0.78 -4.03
CA ASP A 11 -9.90 -0.25 -4.90
C ASP A 11 -9.70 -1.62 -4.22
N ASN A 12 -10.22 -1.82 -2.99
CA ASN A 12 -9.94 -3.01 -2.17
C ASN A 12 -11.18 -3.82 -1.75
N PHE A 13 -12.37 -3.52 -2.31
CA PHE A 13 -13.62 -4.24 -2.02
C PHE A 13 -13.95 -5.31 -3.06
N ASP A 14 -12.91 -5.93 -3.63
CA ASP A 14 -13.10 -7.07 -4.52
C ASP A 14 -13.56 -8.29 -3.73
N LYS A 15 -14.53 -9.01 -4.32
CA LYS A 15 -14.99 -10.29 -3.81
C LYS A 15 -13.99 -11.39 -4.20
N GLY A 16 -13.82 -12.35 -3.30
CA GLY A 16 -13.07 -13.57 -3.58
C GLY A 16 -12.67 -14.26 -2.29
N TRP A 17 -11.51 -14.91 -2.32
CA TRP A 17 -11.04 -15.73 -1.24
C TRP A 17 -9.72 -15.20 -0.69
N VAL A 18 -9.61 -15.15 0.64
CA VAL A 18 -8.31 -15.12 1.33
C VAL A 18 -8.04 -16.52 1.83
N TYR A 19 -6.93 -17.12 1.43
CA TYR A 19 -6.59 -18.50 1.75
C TYR A 19 -5.39 -18.60 2.69
N VAL A 20 -5.34 -19.72 3.40
CA VAL A 20 -4.20 -20.22 4.14
C VAL A 20 -3.85 -21.58 3.53
N LEU A 21 -2.71 -21.68 2.87
CA LEU A 21 -2.22 -22.93 2.26
C LEU A 21 -1.04 -23.47 3.04
N HIS A 22 -0.85 -24.79 2.95
CA HIS A 22 0.23 -25.53 3.58
C HIS A 22 0.88 -26.54 2.62
N PHE A 23 2.08 -27.01 2.95
CA PHE A 23 2.72 -28.11 2.24
C PHE A 23 2.45 -29.42 2.94
N ASP A 24 1.88 -30.37 2.22
CA ASP A 24 1.81 -31.76 2.66
C ASP A 24 3.16 -32.42 2.37
N ILE A 25 3.97 -32.61 3.42
CA ILE A 25 5.29 -33.23 3.35
C ILE A 25 5.20 -34.58 4.07
N PRO A 26 5.38 -35.71 3.37
CA PRO A 26 5.34 -37.03 3.99
C PRO A 26 6.28 -37.13 5.19
N GLY A 27 5.74 -37.57 6.34
CA GLY A 27 6.49 -37.75 7.57
C GLY A 27 6.96 -36.46 8.28
N LYS A 28 6.59 -35.27 7.79
CA LYS A 28 6.98 -33.98 8.42
C LYS A 28 5.81 -33.01 8.51
N LYS A 29 5.49 -32.57 9.72
CA LYS A 29 4.62 -31.40 9.93
C LYS A 29 5.43 -30.13 9.68
N SER A 30 5.09 -29.40 8.63
CA SER A 30 5.66 -28.08 8.40
C SER A 30 4.89 -27.04 9.23
N ASN A 31 5.57 -25.97 9.65
CA ASN A 31 4.91 -24.80 10.24
C ASN A 31 4.86 -23.63 9.25
N TYR A 32 5.13 -23.88 7.97
CA TYR A 32 5.12 -22.87 6.92
C TYR A 32 3.74 -22.78 6.28
N TYR A 33 3.11 -21.62 6.37
CA TYR A 33 1.80 -21.36 5.80
C TYR A 33 1.86 -20.16 4.87
N LYS A 34 1.17 -20.26 3.74
CA LYS A 34 1.02 -19.15 2.80
C LYS A 34 -0.31 -18.46 3.05
N ILE A 35 -0.29 -17.16 3.34
CA ILE A 35 -1.50 -16.33 3.39
C ILE A 35 -1.55 -15.51 2.12
N GLY A 36 -2.57 -15.72 1.29
CA GLY A 36 -2.74 -15.00 0.04
C GLY A 36 -4.19 -14.79 -0.33
N LEU A 37 -4.44 -14.14 -1.47
CA LEU A 37 -5.78 -13.87 -1.98
C LEU A 37 -5.95 -14.39 -3.41
N SER A 38 -7.20 -14.65 -3.80
CA SER A 38 -7.58 -14.98 -5.17
C SER A 38 -9.03 -14.59 -5.46
N THR A 39 -9.30 -14.13 -6.68
CA THR A 39 -10.66 -14.01 -7.23
C THR A 39 -11.14 -15.32 -7.85
N ASN A 40 -10.22 -16.25 -8.14
CA ASN A 40 -10.53 -17.57 -8.67
C ASN A 40 -10.81 -18.54 -7.51
N PRO A 41 -11.59 -19.60 -7.74
CA PRO A 41 -11.73 -20.71 -6.80
C PRO A 41 -10.39 -21.24 -6.30
N ILE A 42 -10.31 -21.59 -5.01
CA ILE A 42 -9.08 -22.05 -4.37
C ILE A 42 -8.45 -23.26 -5.08
N PRO A 43 -9.20 -24.28 -5.54
CA PRO A 43 -8.61 -25.40 -6.26
C PRO A 43 -7.83 -24.99 -7.52
N LEU A 44 -8.35 -24.04 -8.31
CA LEU A 44 -7.67 -23.51 -9.50
C LEU A 44 -6.41 -22.72 -9.12
N ARG A 45 -6.48 -21.97 -8.01
CA ARG A 45 -5.32 -21.26 -7.49
C ARG A 45 -4.24 -22.22 -7.00
N ILE A 46 -4.61 -23.31 -6.32
CA ILE A 46 -3.70 -24.37 -5.90
C ILE A 46 -3.05 -25.01 -7.12
N ALA A 47 -3.80 -25.40 -8.14
CA ALA A 47 -3.26 -25.97 -9.37
C ALA A 47 -2.21 -25.04 -10.02
N THR A 48 -2.48 -23.74 -10.09
CA THR A 48 -1.53 -22.75 -10.60
C THR A 48 -0.25 -22.67 -9.76
N LEU A 49 -0.37 -22.79 -8.43
CA LEU A 49 0.78 -22.74 -7.51
C LEU A 49 1.54 -24.08 -7.43
N GLN A 50 0.88 -25.18 -7.79
CA GLN A 50 1.44 -26.52 -7.79
C GLN A 50 2.41 -26.72 -8.95
N THR A 51 2.21 -26.02 -10.08
CA THR A 51 3.11 -26.07 -11.24
C THR A 51 4.54 -25.71 -10.84
N GLY A 52 5.44 -26.70 -10.90
CA GLY A 52 6.84 -26.56 -10.51
C GLY A 52 7.13 -26.63 -9.00
N ASN A 53 6.14 -26.99 -8.17
CA ASN A 53 6.35 -27.24 -6.75
C ASN A 53 6.46 -28.74 -6.47
N PRO A 54 7.57 -29.23 -5.89
CA PRO A 54 7.75 -30.64 -5.58
C PRO A 54 6.89 -31.14 -4.40
N PHE A 55 6.37 -30.24 -3.57
CA PHE A 55 5.50 -30.58 -2.45
C PHE A 55 4.04 -30.34 -2.80
N LYS A 56 3.16 -31.25 -2.37
CA LYS A 56 1.72 -31.10 -2.55
C LYS A 56 1.23 -29.91 -1.72
N ILE A 57 0.52 -29.00 -2.36
CA ILE A 57 -0.09 -27.84 -1.69
C ILE A 57 -1.51 -28.21 -1.30
N ILE A 58 -1.84 -28.02 -0.02
CA ILE A 58 -3.17 -28.26 0.52
C ILE A 58 -3.77 -26.98 1.10
N GLU A 59 -5.10 -26.90 1.09
CA GLU A 59 -5.84 -25.84 1.75
C GLU A 59 -5.99 -26.14 3.25
N GLU A 60 -5.49 -25.24 4.09
CA GLU A 60 -5.67 -25.30 5.55
C GLU A 60 -6.91 -24.51 5.99
N HIS A 61 -7.22 -23.43 5.29
CA HIS A 61 -8.43 -22.63 5.48
C HIS A 61 -8.63 -21.65 4.33
N SER A 62 -9.86 -21.18 4.14
CA SER A 62 -10.16 -20.01 3.33
C SER A 62 -11.29 -19.18 3.94
N PHE A 63 -11.31 -17.91 3.58
CA PHE A 63 -12.35 -16.95 3.93
C PHE A 63 -12.97 -16.43 2.63
N ASP A 64 -14.26 -16.68 2.41
CA ASP A 64 -15.04 -15.96 1.40
C ASP A 64 -15.25 -14.52 1.88
N SER A 65 -14.69 -13.55 1.16
CA SER A 65 -14.63 -12.16 1.59
C SER A 65 -15.12 -11.23 0.49
N GLU A 66 -15.89 -10.22 0.90
CA GLU A 66 -16.32 -9.12 0.02
C GLU A 66 -15.25 -8.00 -0.04
N CYS A 67 -14.10 -8.19 0.62
CA CYS A 67 -13.00 -7.24 0.69
C CYS A 67 -11.63 -7.92 0.80
N ILE A 68 -11.30 -8.79 -0.15
CA ILE A 68 -10.12 -9.68 -0.08
C ILE A 68 -8.80 -8.93 0.17
N GLY A 69 -8.60 -7.78 -0.46
CA GLY A 69 -7.37 -6.98 -0.31
C GLY A 69 -7.23 -6.34 1.08
N LEU A 70 -8.35 -5.98 1.72
CA LEU A 70 -8.33 -5.47 3.10
C LEU A 70 -8.05 -6.60 4.10
N LEU A 71 -8.69 -7.75 3.92
CA LEU A 71 -8.51 -8.90 4.81
C LEU A 71 -7.10 -9.47 4.73
N GLU A 72 -6.58 -9.73 3.52
CA GLU A 72 -5.20 -10.22 3.34
C GLU A 72 -4.19 -9.24 3.94
N GLY A 73 -4.33 -7.94 3.60
CA GLY A 73 -3.42 -6.91 4.08
C GLY A 73 -3.47 -6.72 5.60
N HIS A 74 -4.62 -6.98 6.21
CA HIS A 74 -4.79 -6.99 7.67
C HIS A 74 -4.02 -8.15 8.30
N LEU A 75 -4.25 -9.39 7.82
CA LEU A 75 -3.55 -10.57 8.34
C LEU A 75 -2.03 -10.44 8.15
N HIS A 76 -1.61 -9.95 7.00
CA HIS A 76 -0.20 -9.74 6.65
C HIS A 76 0.53 -8.79 7.59
N LYS A 77 -0.14 -7.73 8.03
CA LYS A 77 0.45 -6.75 8.96
C LYS A 77 0.34 -7.23 10.40
N THR A 78 -0.80 -7.78 10.80
CA THR A 78 -1.06 -8.27 12.16
C THR A 78 -0.11 -9.41 12.53
N PHE A 79 0.25 -10.27 11.58
CA PHE A 79 1.19 -11.38 11.78
C PHE A 79 2.55 -11.12 11.12
N ALA A 80 2.94 -9.85 10.94
CA ALA A 80 4.18 -9.49 10.24
C ALA A 80 5.44 -10.11 10.86
N LYS A 81 5.47 -10.25 12.20
CA LYS A 81 6.58 -10.89 12.93
C LYS A 81 6.71 -12.39 12.65
N ASN A 82 5.64 -13.04 12.24
CA ASN A 82 5.66 -14.45 11.85
C ASN A 82 6.06 -14.64 10.38
N ARG A 83 6.25 -13.55 9.62
CA ARG A 83 6.53 -13.64 8.19
C ARG A 83 7.94 -14.14 7.95
N PHE A 84 8.02 -15.22 7.18
CA PHE A 84 9.26 -15.89 6.81
C PHE A 84 9.80 -15.41 5.46
N ARG A 85 8.93 -15.39 4.42
CA ARG A 85 9.32 -14.97 3.07
C ARG A 85 8.11 -14.61 2.22
N LYS A 86 8.07 -13.38 1.68
CA LYS A 86 6.97 -12.89 0.83
C LYS A 86 5.60 -13.06 1.53
N GLU A 87 4.84 -14.08 1.14
CA GLU A 87 3.50 -14.42 1.62
C GLU A 87 3.50 -15.64 2.56
N TRP A 88 4.69 -16.18 2.87
CA TRP A 88 4.88 -17.33 3.74
C TRP A 88 5.19 -16.90 5.17
N PHE A 89 4.60 -17.60 6.14
CA PHE A 89 4.66 -17.36 7.57
C PHE A 89 5.03 -18.63 8.32
N VAL A 90 5.78 -18.50 9.42
CA VAL A 90 5.97 -19.58 10.39
C VAL A 90 4.90 -19.44 11.47
N LEU A 91 3.91 -20.34 11.43
CA LEU A 91 2.78 -20.34 12.36
C LEU A 91 2.81 -21.61 13.19
N THR A 92 2.96 -21.48 14.50
CA THR A 92 2.65 -22.58 15.41
C THR A 92 1.15 -22.88 15.37
N PRO A 93 0.68 -24.05 15.83
CA PRO A 93 -0.75 -24.35 15.90
C PRO A 93 -1.58 -23.27 16.64
N SER A 94 -1.00 -22.69 17.71
CA SER A 94 -1.64 -21.62 18.46
C SER A 94 -1.73 -20.31 17.67
N VAL A 95 -0.70 -19.94 16.91
CA VAL A 95 -0.72 -18.74 16.06
C VAL A 95 -1.64 -18.95 14.85
N LEU A 96 -1.66 -20.13 14.24
CA LEU A 96 -2.57 -20.45 13.14
C LEU A 96 -4.03 -20.32 13.60
N LYS A 97 -4.38 -20.79 14.81
CA LYS A 97 -5.71 -20.60 15.40
C LYS A 97 -6.06 -19.11 15.52
N LYS A 98 -5.11 -18.27 15.95
CA LYS A 98 -5.29 -16.81 16.01
C LYS A 98 -5.50 -16.18 14.63
N VAL A 99 -4.75 -16.61 13.61
CA VAL A 99 -4.96 -16.17 12.21
C VAL A 99 -6.38 -16.48 11.74
N LYS A 100 -6.85 -17.71 11.96
CA LYS A 100 -8.21 -18.14 11.59
C LYS A 100 -9.28 -17.32 12.33
N GLN A 101 -9.10 -17.09 13.63
CA GLN A 101 -10.02 -16.29 14.45
C GLN A 101 -10.07 -14.82 14.02
N GLU A 102 -8.91 -14.19 13.84
CA GLU A 102 -8.81 -12.79 13.45
C GLU A 102 -9.37 -12.56 12.05
N GLY A 103 -9.08 -13.47 11.11
CA GLY A 103 -9.65 -13.42 9.76
C GLY A 103 -11.17 -13.52 9.76
N ARG A 104 -11.76 -14.44 10.54
CA ARG A 104 -13.22 -14.54 10.70
C ARG A 104 -13.83 -13.28 11.31
N LYS A 105 -13.22 -12.75 12.37
CA LYS A 105 -13.67 -11.53 13.05
C LYS A 105 -13.65 -10.33 12.11
N PHE A 106 -12.54 -10.14 11.39
CA PHE A 106 -12.42 -9.08 10.39
C PHE A 106 -13.48 -9.25 9.30
N ASN A 107 -13.57 -10.45 8.72
CA ASN A 107 -14.46 -10.71 7.60
C ASN A 107 -15.93 -10.51 7.95
N LYS A 108 -16.37 -11.00 9.12
CA LYS A 108 -17.73 -10.78 9.63
C LYS A 108 -18.07 -9.29 9.76
N LYS A 109 -17.08 -8.47 10.14
CA LYS A 109 -17.28 -7.04 10.35
C LYS A 109 -17.26 -6.24 9.05
N PHE A 110 -16.32 -6.52 8.15
CA PHE A 110 -16.08 -5.71 6.96
C PHE A 110 -16.89 -6.14 5.74
N SER A 111 -17.15 -7.44 5.55
CA SER A 111 -17.80 -7.92 4.32
C SER A 111 -19.19 -7.32 4.08
N PRO A 112 -20.10 -7.26 5.07
CA PRO A 112 -21.39 -6.62 4.85
C PRO A 112 -21.27 -5.13 4.46
N LEU A 113 -20.31 -4.42 5.06
CA LEU A 113 -20.05 -3.00 4.78
C LEU A 113 -19.46 -2.81 3.38
N ALA A 114 -18.59 -3.73 2.95
CA ALA A 114 -17.97 -3.70 1.63
C ALA A 114 -19.01 -3.82 0.50
N VAL A 115 -20.02 -4.69 0.66
CA VAL A 115 -21.11 -4.83 -0.32
C VAL A 115 -21.86 -3.50 -0.50
N ILE A 116 -22.22 -2.85 0.61
CA ILE A 116 -22.92 -1.56 0.59
C ILE A 116 -22.04 -0.48 -0.06
N LEU A 117 -20.77 -0.40 0.33
CA LEU A 117 -19.85 0.60 -0.19
C LEU A 117 -19.52 0.42 -1.67
N ARG A 118 -19.42 -0.82 -2.17
CA ARG A 118 -19.18 -1.10 -3.60
C ARG A 118 -20.26 -0.48 -4.49
N ILE A 119 -21.51 -0.46 -4.01
CA ILE A 119 -22.63 0.20 -4.70
C ILE A 119 -22.54 1.71 -4.50
N LEU A 120 -22.28 2.18 -3.28
CA LEU A 120 -22.27 3.60 -2.94
C LEU A 120 -21.12 4.37 -3.62
N ASP A 121 -19.94 3.78 -3.72
CA ASP A 121 -18.73 4.35 -4.32
C ASP A 121 -18.87 4.57 -5.84
N LYS A 122 -19.89 3.98 -6.48
CA LYS A 122 -20.26 4.19 -7.90
C LYS A 122 -21.38 5.21 -8.09
N LYS A 123 -21.96 5.75 -7.01
CA LYS A 123 -23.06 6.73 -7.06
C LYS A 123 -22.54 8.13 -6.82
N GLU A 124 -22.96 9.08 -7.67
CA GLU A 124 -22.55 10.47 -7.54
C GLU A 124 -23.05 11.13 -6.26
N SER A 125 -22.22 12.03 -5.74
CA SER A 125 -22.51 12.89 -4.60
C SER A 125 -23.31 14.10 -5.02
N ILE A 126 -24.63 13.99 -4.97
CA ILE A 126 -25.58 15.03 -5.42
C ILE A 126 -26.00 16.00 -4.31
N HIS A 127 -25.87 15.62 -3.05
CA HIS A 127 -26.33 16.45 -1.93
C HIS A 127 -25.18 17.25 -1.30
N LYS A 128 -25.51 18.42 -0.73
CA LYS A 128 -24.59 19.25 0.05
C LYS A 128 -24.06 18.50 1.28
N VAL A 129 -22.97 19.00 1.86
CA VAL A 129 -22.42 18.51 3.13
C VAL A 129 -23.48 18.55 4.23
N MET A 130 -23.45 17.61 5.16
CA MET A 130 -24.33 17.61 6.34
C MET A 130 -23.62 18.12 7.59
N PRO A 131 -24.36 18.68 8.57
CA PRO A 131 -23.78 18.97 9.88
C PRO A 131 -23.33 17.68 10.60
N PRO A 132 -22.29 17.75 11.44
CA PRO A 132 -21.85 16.60 12.22
C PRO A 132 -22.80 16.28 13.38
N SER A 133 -22.93 15.00 13.72
CA SER A 133 -23.57 14.53 14.96
C SER A 133 -22.52 14.42 16.07
N ALA A 134 -22.95 14.25 17.33
CA ALA A 134 -22.04 13.99 18.44
C ALA A 134 -21.13 12.77 18.19
N ASN A 135 -21.69 11.70 17.61
CA ASN A 135 -20.92 10.52 17.23
C ASN A 135 -19.91 10.83 16.12
N HIS A 136 -20.26 11.66 15.12
CA HIS A 136 -19.31 12.06 14.08
C HIS A 136 -18.09 12.78 14.68
N LEU A 137 -18.31 13.71 15.61
CA LEU A 137 -17.24 14.45 16.28
C LEU A 137 -16.36 13.53 17.13
N GLN A 138 -16.95 12.56 17.83
CA GLN A 138 -16.21 11.57 18.62
C GLN A 138 -15.31 10.69 17.74
N LEU A 139 -15.87 10.14 16.66
CA LEU A 139 -15.13 9.33 15.70
C LEU A 139 -14.05 10.15 14.98
N HIS A 140 -14.33 11.42 14.69
CA HIS A 140 -13.37 12.34 14.07
C HIS A 140 -12.16 12.58 14.96
N LYS A 141 -12.38 12.92 16.24
CA LYS A 141 -11.30 13.07 17.24
C LYS A 141 -10.44 11.81 17.32
N LYS A 142 -11.08 10.64 17.31
CA LYS A 142 -10.40 9.35 17.32
C LYS A 142 -9.57 9.12 16.05
N ALA A 143 -10.13 9.44 14.89
CA ALA A 143 -9.44 9.32 13.61
C ALA A 143 -8.22 10.25 13.51
N LEU A 144 -8.32 11.49 14.01
CA LEU A 144 -7.20 12.42 14.09
C LEU A 144 -6.09 11.90 15.01
N ALA A 145 -6.43 11.32 16.16
CA ALA A 145 -5.47 10.71 17.07
C ALA A 145 -4.74 9.51 16.41
N ILE A 146 -5.49 8.64 15.72
CA ILE A 146 -4.92 7.51 14.97
C ILE A 146 -3.99 8.02 13.85
N HIS A 147 -4.41 9.05 13.11
CA HIS A 147 -3.62 9.64 12.04
C HIS A 147 -2.29 10.21 12.56
N THR A 148 -2.33 10.97 13.65
CA THR A 148 -1.14 11.49 14.33
C THR A 148 -0.21 10.36 14.76
N LYS A 149 -0.71 9.34 15.47
CA LYS A 149 0.10 8.16 15.86
C LYS A 149 0.72 7.46 14.65
N THR A 150 -0.05 7.27 13.58
CA THR A 150 0.40 6.63 12.34
C THR A 150 1.51 7.43 11.65
N ASN A 151 1.44 8.77 11.68
CA ASN A 151 2.49 9.64 11.16
C ASN A 151 3.81 9.44 11.90
N GLY A 152 3.79 9.41 13.24
CA GLY A 152 4.99 9.18 14.05
C GLY A 152 5.61 7.80 13.80
N ILE A 153 4.79 6.75 13.78
CA ILE A 153 5.27 5.38 13.47
C ILE A 153 5.80 5.29 12.03
N GLY A 154 5.12 5.95 11.09
CA GLY A 154 5.54 6.04 9.70
C GLY A 154 6.91 6.70 9.54
N LEU A 155 7.17 7.80 10.26
CA LEU A 155 8.47 8.46 10.26
C LEU A 155 9.56 7.57 10.85
N LYS A 156 9.33 6.91 11.99
CA LYS A 156 10.28 5.95 12.59
C LYS A 156 10.64 4.83 11.60
N ARG A 157 9.64 4.29 10.91
CA ARG A 157 9.85 3.29 9.85
C ARG A 157 10.70 3.84 8.70
N ASP A 158 10.39 5.06 8.24
CA ASP A 158 11.08 5.67 7.12
C ASP A 158 12.55 6.02 7.48
N ILE A 159 12.81 6.45 8.72
CA ILE A 159 14.15 6.64 9.30
C ILE A 159 14.93 5.32 9.31
N ALA A 160 14.34 4.24 9.83
CA ALA A 160 14.98 2.93 9.87
C ALA A 160 15.30 2.40 8.45
N LYS A 161 14.41 2.61 7.48
CA LYS A 161 14.66 2.29 6.07
C LYS A 161 15.83 3.09 5.48
N GLU A 162 15.96 4.35 5.85
CA GLU A 162 17.08 5.20 5.41
C GLU A 162 18.40 4.72 6.02
N HIS A 163 18.43 4.38 7.31
CA HIS A 163 19.60 3.76 7.92
C HIS A 163 19.99 2.44 7.23
N LEU A 164 19.02 1.58 6.89
CA LEU A 164 19.28 0.35 6.14
C LEU A 164 19.86 0.63 4.75
N ARG A 165 19.35 1.64 4.04
CA ARG A 165 19.91 2.10 2.76
C ARG A 165 21.36 2.53 2.93
N ARG A 166 21.66 3.32 3.96
CA ARG A 166 23.04 3.77 4.25
C ARG A 166 23.97 2.63 4.62
N LEU A 167 23.53 1.69 5.46
CA LEU A 167 24.30 0.49 5.81
C LEU A 167 24.56 -0.40 4.60
N THR A 168 23.60 -0.47 3.67
CA THR A 168 23.79 -1.15 2.38
C THR A 168 24.91 -0.49 1.58
N GLY A 169 24.93 0.85 1.54
CA GLY A 169 25.88 1.60 0.74
C GLY A 169 25.77 1.21 -0.73
N ASN A 170 26.89 1.15 -1.43
CA ASN A 170 26.93 0.84 -2.86
C ASN A 170 27.11 -0.67 -3.14
N THR A 171 26.21 -1.49 -2.59
CA THR A 171 26.24 -2.97 -2.73
C THR A 171 24.87 -3.52 -3.14
N LEU A 172 24.76 -4.82 -3.47
CA LEU A 172 23.47 -5.46 -3.81
C LEU A 172 22.45 -5.34 -2.67
N GLY A 173 22.90 -5.30 -1.42
CA GLY A 173 22.01 -5.38 -0.27
C GLY A 173 22.67 -5.93 0.98
N ILE A 174 21.85 -6.10 2.01
CA ILE A 174 22.20 -6.83 3.23
C ILE A 174 21.38 -8.13 3.22
N ASN A 175 22.06 -9.28 3.34
CA ASN A 175 21.46 -10.60 3.21
C ASN A 175 20.16 -10.73 4.01
N GLY A 176 19.06 -11.02 3.31
CA GLY A 176 17.73 -11.22 3.89
C GLY A 176 17.13 -10.00 4.61
N ILE A 177 17.67 -8.79 4.44
CA ILE A 177 17.17 -7.55 5.07
C ILE A 177 16.73 -6.53 4.03
N CYS A 178 17.58 -6.21 3.06
CA CYS A 178 17.27 -5.20 2.04
C CYS A 178 18.15 -5.38 0.82
N ASN A 179 17.70 -4.87 -0.33
CA ASN A 179 18.40 -5.00 -1.59
C ASN A 179 18.10 -3.87 -2.57
N PHE A 180 19.10 -3.57 -3.40
CA PHE A 180 18.92 -2.97 -4.70
C PHE A 180 18.67 -4.10 -5.71
N TYR A 181 17.55 -4.06 -6.43
CA TYR A 181 17.12 -5.19 -7.26
C TYR A 181 16.91 -4.87 -8.73
N SER A 182 16.84 -3.59 -9.09
CA SER A 182 16.79 -3.16 -10.48
C SER A 182 17.09 -1.65 -10.59
N LEU A 183 17.44 -1.21 -11.79
CA LEU A 183 17.30 0.19 -12.18
C LEU A 183 15.86 0.41 -12.66
N ASP A 184 15.20 1.44 -12.15
CA ASP A 184 13.97 1.95 -12.74
C ASP A 184 14.36 2.75 -13.97
N ILE A 185 14.17 2.18 -15.17
CA ILE A 185 14.34 2.89 -16.44
C ILE A 185 12.93 3.11 -16.99
N PRO A 186 12.28 4.23 -16.66
CA PRO A 186 10.91 4.46 -17.09
C PRO A 186 10.87 4.67 -18.60
N ASN A 187 9.96 3.98 -19.28
CA ASN A 187 9.73 4.20 -20.70
C ASN A 187 9.36 5.68 -20.97
N PRO A 188 9.83 6.26 -22.10
CA PRO A 188 9.36 7.56 -22.53
C PRO A 188 7.84 7.62 -22.59
N SER A 189 7.29 8.74 -22.13
CA SER A 189 5.84 8.92 -22.12
C SER A 189 5.48 10.39 -22.26
N ILE A 190 4.33 10.64 -22.88
CA ILE A 190 3.80 11.98 -23.05
C ILE A 190 3.49 12.60 -21.69
N LYS A 191 4.12 13.73 -21.39
CA LYS A 191 3.94 14.55 -20.20
C LYS A 191 2.87 15.60 -20.50
N GLY A 192 1.61 15.18 -20.41
CA GLY A 192 0.46 16.07 -20.67
C GLY A 192 0.48 17.36 -19.85
N SER A 193 1.06 17.37 -18.65
CA SER A 193 1.25 18.60 -17.85
C SER A 193 2.20 19.61 -18.50
N ILE A 194 3.28 19.13 -19.16
CA ILE A 194 4.21 20.00 -19.87
C ILE A 194 3.52 20.59 -21.10
N LEU A 195 2.83 19.75 -21.88
CA LEU A 195 2.02 20.21 -23.02
C LEU A 195 0.98 21.23 -22.58
N LYS A 196 0.29 21.01 -21.45
CA LYS A 196 -0.69 21.96 -20.91
C LYS A 196 -0.10 23.34 -20.62
N ASN A 197 1.13 23.38 -20.11
CA ASN A 197 1.80 24.64 -19.76
C ASN A 197 2.29 25.39 -21.00
N LEU A 198 2.68 24.67 -22.06
CA LEU A 198 3.24 25.27 -23.27
C LEU A 198 2.18 25.57 -24.34
N ASP A 199 1.18 24.71 -24.49
CA ASP A 199 0.15 24.76 -25.51
C ASP A 199 -1.18 24.27 -24.92
N LEU A 200 -1.79 25.14 -24.11
CA LEU A 200 -3.06 24.84 -23.44
C LEU A 200 -4.19 24.55 -24.44
N ASN A 201 -4.18 25.20 -25.60
CA ASN A 201 -5.22 25.04 -26.62
C ASN A 201 -5.15 23.66 -27.26
N GLU A 202 -3.95 23.17 -27.60
CA GLU A 202 -3.81 21.79 -28.04
C GLU A 202 -4.17 20.81 -26.93
N TRP A 203 -3.69 21.04 -25.69
CA TRP A 203 -4.01 20.17 -24.56
C TRP A 203 -5.52 20.01 -24.33
N LYS A 204 -6.28 21.11 -24.47
CA LYS A 204 -7.74 21.12 -24.33
C LYS A 204 -8.48 20.24 -25.35
N LYS A 205 -7.93 20.05 -26.56
CA LYS A 205 -8.52 19.17 -27.59
C LYS A 205 -8.49 17.69 -27.19
N TRP A 206 -7.59 17.32 -26.29
CA TRP A 206 -7.31 15.93 -25.90
C TRP A 206 -7.66 15.69 -24.44
N GLN A 207 -8.82 16.16 -24.01
CA GLN A 207 -9.33 15.92 -22.67
C GLN A 207 -10.29 14.73 -22.68
N LYS A 208 -10.19 13.91 -21.64
CA LYS A 208 -11.23 12.97 -21.28
C LYS A 208 -11.65 13.17 -19.84
N VAL A 209 -12.93 12.92 -19.58
CA VAL A 209 -13.48 12.96 -18.23
C VAL A 209 -13.54 11.53 -17.70
N SER A 210 -13.02 11.32 -16.50
CA SER A 210 -13.10 10.04 -15.80
C SER A 210 -13.70 10.18 -14.39
N TRP A 211 -14.16 9.05 -13.86
CA TRP A 211 -14.70 8.98 -12.51
C TRP A 211 -13.67 9.45 -11.49
N LYS A 212 -14.09 10.37 -10.61
CA LYS A 212 -13.29 10.86 -9.49
C LYS A 212 -13.99 10.54 -8.18
N MET A 213 -13.21 10.01 -7.25
CA MET A 213 -13.59 9.92 -5.85
C MET A 213 -12.55 10.63 -4.98
N ASP A 214 -12.99 11.61 -4.22
CA ASP A 214 -12.19 12.38 -3.27
C ASP A 214 -12.70 12.09 -1.85
N VAL A 215 -11.89 11.39 -1.08
CA VAL A 215 -12.20 10.94 0.29
C VAL A 215 -11.12 11.45 1.22
N GLY A 216 -11.50 12.01 2.36
CA GLY A 216 -10.53 12.51 3.33
C GLY A 216 -11.12 12.82 4.69
N ILE A 217 -10.41 12.46 5.76
CA ILE A 217 -10.69 13.02 7.09
C ILE A 217 -10.17 14.46 7.09
N LEU A 218 -11.01 15.42 7.46
CA LEU A 218 -10.63 16.82 7.50
C LEU A 218 -9.82 17.12 8.76
N GLY A 219 -8.93 18.12 8.72
CA GLY A 219 -8.12 18.52 9.87
C GLY A 219 -6.91 17.64 10.18
N THR A 220 -6.59 16.64 9.34
CA THR A 220 -5.38 15.82 9.53
C THR A 220 -4.12 16.67 9.38
N SER A 221 -3.21 16.59 10.34
CA SER A 221 -1.90 17.23 10.28
C SER A 221 -0.91 16.44 9.42
N THR A 222 -0.02 17.13 8.71
CA THR A 222 1.10 16.50 8.02
C THR A 222 2.10 15.84 9.00
N LYS A 223 2.98 14.97 8.49
CA LYS A 223 4.11 14.41 9.26
C LYS A 223 4.97 15.51 9.89
N ALA A 224 5.35 16.52 9.11
CA ALA A 224 6.14 17.65 9.58
C ALA A 224 5.46 18.44 10.70
N LYS A 225 4.14 18.68 10.60
CA LYS A 225 3.40 19.42 11.64
C LYS A 225 3.20 18.60 12.91
N SER A 226 2.89 17.31 12.79
CA SER A 226 2.60 16.45 13.95
C SER A 226 3.85 15.94 14.68
N HIS A 227 4.96 15.76 13.96
CA HIS A 227 6.18 15.17 14.49
C HIS A 227 7.42 15.89 13.92
N PRO A 228 7.58 17.20 14.20
CA PRO A 228 8.62 18.03 13.57
C PRO A 228 10.03 17.51 13.81
N LYS A 229 10.33 16.99 15.02
CA LYS A 229 11.64 16.44 15.36
C LYS A 229 12.01 15.23 14.50
N LEU A 230 11.09 14.27 14.35
CA LEU A 230 11.30 13.07 13.52
C LEU A 230 11.35 13.41 12.01
N ASP A 231 10.56 14.38 11.56
CA ASP A 231 10.60 14.84 10.17
C ASP A 231 11.93 15.53 9.83
N ALA A 232 12.44 16.36 10.75
CA ALA A 232 13.75 17.00 10.62
C ALA A 232 14.88 15.97 10.62
N GLU A 233 14.82 14.96 11.48
CA GLU A 233 15.77 13.84 11.50
C GLU A 233 15.78 13.10 10.15
N LEU A 234 14.61 12.72 9.64
CA LEU A 234 14.50 12.05 8.34
C LEU A 234 15.05 12.92 7.19
N LYS A 235 14.76 14.21 7.21
CA LYS A 235 15.31 15.17 6.22
C LYS A 235 16.83 15.25 6.30
N LYS A 236 17.39 15.36 7.50
CA LYS A 236 18.85 15.38 7.73
C LYS A 236 19.50 14.09 7.21
N LEU A 237 18.90 12.93 7.50
CA LEU A 237 19.40 11.64 7.02
C LEU A 237 19.41 11.54 5.49
N LYS A 238 18.37 12.05 4.82
CA LYS A 238 18.28 12.04 3.35
C LYS A 238 19.17 13.07 2.67
N ALA A 239 19.46 14.19 3.34
CA ALA A 239 20.32 15.23 2.80
C ALA A 239 21.80 14.84 2.80
N SER A 240 22.24 13.94 3.69
CA SER A 240 23.63 13.50 3.70
C SER A 240 23.91 12.53 2.54
N ASN A 241 24.72 12.96 1.57
CA ASN A 241 25.04 12.25 0.31
C ASN A 241 25.70 10.85 0.44
N SER A 242 26.01 10.39 1.66
CA SER A 242 26.73 9.13 1.93
C SER A 242 26.03 7.81 1.52
N SER A 243 24.91 7.85 0.79
CA SER A 243 24.18 6.64 0.33
C SER A 243 23.61 6.71 -1.08
N ALA A 244 24.08 7.67 -1.89
CA ALA A 244 23.78 7.66 -3.31
C ALA A 244 24.39 6.40 -3.92
N PHE A 245 23.53 5.50 -4.38
CA PHE A 245 23.94 4.36 -5.19
C PHE A 245 24.58 4.92 -6.47
N ASP A 246 25.76 4.43 -6.79
CA ASP A 246 26.59 4.91 -7.88
C ASP A 246 26.99 3.72 -8.75
N LEU A 247 26.57 3.73 -10.01
CA LEU A 247 26.83 2.62 -10.93
C LEU A 247 28.32 2.39 -11.18
N THR A 248 29.16 3.42 -11.03
CA THR A 248 30.59 3.34 -11.34
C THR A 248 31.38 2.67 -10.21
N THR A 249 30.92 2.80 -8.96
CA THR A 249 31.60 2.25 -7.78
C THR A 249 30.83 1.08 -7.14
N TYR A 250 29.85 0.52 -7.87
CA TYR A 250 28.93 -0.49 -7.36
C TYR A 250 29.60 -1.86 -7.19
N ALA A 251 29.46 -2.45 -6.01
CA ALA A 251 29.94 -3.79 -5.74
C ALA A 251 28.79 -4.81 -5.78
N ALA A 252 28.83 -5.74 -6.73
CA ALA A 252 27.83 -6.81 -6.93
C ALA A 252 27.93 -7.94 -5.88
N ARG A 253 27.90 -7.57 -4.59
CA ARG A 253 27.92 -8.50 -3.45
C ARG A 253 26.90 -8.11 -2.40
N HIS A 254 26.46 -9.07 -1.61
CA HIS A 254 25.68 -8.78 -0.41
C HIS A 254 26.58 -8.61 0.82
N LYS A 255 26.20 -7.69 1.70
CA LYS A 255 26.80 -7.56 3.03
C LYS A 255 26.17 -8.53 4.02
N SER A 256 26.98 -8.98 4.97
CA SER A 256 26.52 -9.73 6.15
C SER A 256 25.67 -8.86 7.07
N ARG A 257 24.82 -9.51 7.87
CA ARG A 257 23.93 -8.85 8.82
C ARG A 257 24.72 -8.34 10.04
N SER A 258 24.72 -7.02 10.27
CA SER A 258 25.28 -6.43 11.49
C SER A 258 24.23 -6.31 12.59
N LYS A 259 24.65 -6.07 13.84
CA LYS A 259 23.72 -5.78 14.95
C LYS A 259 22.79 -4.60 14.61
N GLY A 260 23.36 -3.54 14.04
CA GLY A 260 22.60 -2.37 13.60
C GLY A 260 21.60 -2.67 12.49
N SER A 261 21.98 -3.43 11.45
CA SER A 261 21.03 -3.74 10.37
C SER A 261 19.88 -4.63 10.85
N LYS A 262 20.13 -5.59 11.73
CA LYS A 262 19.09 -6.41 12.37
C LYS A 262 18.12 -5.54 13.19
N GLN A 263 18.63 -4.59 13.97
CA GLN A 263 17.81 -3.70 14.79
C GLN A 263 16.92 -2.77 13.95
N TYR A 264 17.47 -2.15 12.90
CA TYR A 264 16.66 -1.31 12.01
C TYR A 264 15.63 -2.12 11.23
N HIS A 265 15.97 -3.34 10.81
CA HIS A 265 15.02 -4.23 10.16
C HIS A 265 13.87 -4.62 11.07
N GLN A 266 14.16 -5.00 12.31
CA GLN A 266 13.14 -5.27 13.33
C GLN A 266 12.24 -4.04 13.55
N THR A 267 12.82 -2.84 13.61
CA THR A 267 12.08 -1.58 13.72
C THR A 267 11.11 -1.39 12.55
N VAL A 268 11.52 -1.72 11.33
CA VAL A 268 10.63 -1.66 10.15
C VAL A 268 9.45 -2.62 10.28
N ILE A 269 9.69 -3.85 10.74
CA ILE A 269 8.67 -4.89 10.95
C ILE A 269 7.70 -4.48 12.05
N ASP A 270 8.19 -4.04 13.20
CA ASP A 270 7.39 -3.58 14.33
C ASP A 270 6.51 -2.38 13.96
N CYS A 271 7.06 -1.45 13.19
CA CYS A 271 6.28 -0.32 12.70
C CYS A 271 5.19 -0.76 11.71
N ALA A 272 5.46 -1.75 10.85
CA ALA A 272 4.47 -2.28 9.92
C ALA A 272 3.29 -2.95 10.64
N GLU A 273 3.57 -3.74 11.68
CA GLU A 273 2.55 -4.36 12.55
C GLU A 273 1.68 -3.31 13.25
N LYS A 274 2.31 -2.34 13.93
CA LYS A 274 1.59 -1.26 14.63
C LYS A 274 0.72 -0.42 13.69
N ILE A 275 1.23 -0.10 12.49
CA ILE A 275 0.44 0.60 11.46
C ILE A 275 -0.74 -0.27 11.00
N GLY A 276 -0.55 -1.58 10.85
CA GLY A 276 -1.62 -2.52 10.52
C GLY A 276 -2.76 -2.49 11.53
N GLN A 277 -2.43 -2.59 12.80
CA GLN A 277 -3.41 -2.57 13.91
C GLN A 277 -4.23 -1.29 13.92
N LEU A 278 -3.57 -0.13 13.79
CA LEU A 278 -4.23 1.18 13.75
C LEU A 278 -5.08 1.38 12.49
N LYS A 279 -4.64 0.81 11.36
CA LYS A 279 -5.30 0.98 10.07
C LYS A 279 -6.69 0.36 10.05
N VAL A 280 -6.92 -0.78 10.70
CA VAL A 280 -8.24 -1.42 10.77
C VAL A 280 -9.26 -0.49 11.39
N GLU A 281 -8.89 0.12 12.51
CA GLU A 281 -9.76 1.04 13.24
C GLU A 281 -10.05 2.31 12.42
N LEU A 282 -9.03 2.85 11.76
CA LEU A 282 -9.19 4.00 10.87
C LEU A 282 -10.09 3.69 9.67
N ASP A 283 -9.89 2.53 9.03
CA ASP A 283 -10.69 2.09 7.89
C ASP A 283 -12.16 1.94 8.29
N LEU A 284 -12.47 1.41 9.48
CA LEU A 284 -13.84 1.35 10.00
C LEU A 284 -14.47 2.72 10.21
N ILE A 285 -13.73 3.68 10.75
CA ILE A 285 -14.22 5.05 10.93
C ILE A 285 -14.53 5.67 9.56
N ILE A 286 -13.63 5.50 8.58
CA ILE A 286 -13.84 6.00 7.22
C ILE A 286 -15.05 5.35 6.57
N ILE A 287 -15.23 4.04 6.73
CA ILE A 287 -16.40 3.30 6.24
C ILE A 287 -17.68 3.85 6.86
N GLN A 288 -17.70 4.05 8.18
CA GLN A 288 -18.85 4.63 8.87
C GLN A 288 -19.21 6.02 8.31
N PHE A 289 -18.23 6.92 8.18
CA PHE A 289 -18.47 8.23 7.58
C PHE A 289 -18.99 8.16 6.14
N LYS A 290 -18.47 7.24 5.31
CA LYS A 290 -18.97 7.02 3.96
C LYS A 290 -20.45 6.60 3.97
N LEU A 291 -20.82 5.66 4.84
CA LEU A 291 -22.19 5.17 4.97
C LEU A 291 -23.15 6.28 5.43
N ASP A 292 -22.74 7.08 6.42
CA ASP A 292 -23.54 8.19 6.94
C ASP A 292 -23.74 9.30 5.90
N CYS A 293 -22.70 9.58 5.09
CA CYS A 293 -22.79 10.54 4.00
C CYS A 293 -23.82 10.14 2.94
N LYS A 294 -24.04 8.84 2.68
CA LYS A 294 -24.85 8.37 1.54
C LYS A 294 -24.42 9.11 0.25
N ARG A 295 -25.33 9.83 -0.41
CA ARG A 295 -25.04 10.65 -1.61
C ARG A 295 -24.68 12.12 -1.31
N ARG A 296 -24.30 12.45 -0.07
CA ARG A 296 -23.78 13.77 0.32
C ARG A 296 -22.28 13.88 0.03
N LYS A 297 -21.82 15.11 -0.15
CA LYS A 297 -20.41 15.45 -0.43
C LYS A 297 -19.47 15.31 0.79
N GLY A 298 -20.02 15.10 1.98
CA GLY A 298 -19.25 14.98 3.22
C GLY A 298 -20.04 15.33 4.48
N ILE A 299 -19.32 15.34 5.60
CA ILE A 299 -19.76 15.81 6.92
C ILE A 299 -18.93 17.07 7.23
N ASP A 300 -19.60 18.17 7.50
CA ASP A 300 -18.98 19.48 7.68
C ASP A 300 -17.87 19.43 8.74
N ASN A 301 -16.71 20.02 8.40
CA ASN A 301 -15.48 20.03 9.20
C ASN A 301 -14.93 18.67 9.69
N VAL A 302 -15.52 17.54 9.27
CA VAL A 302 -15.18 16.19 9.73
C VAL A 302 -14.64 15.32 8.60
N PHE A 303 -15.37 15.23 7.48
CA PHE A 303 -15.08 14.23 6.45
C PHE A 303 -15.52 14.69 5.06
N LYS A 304 -14.66 14.48 4.07
CA LYS A 304 -14.92 14.72 2.65
C LYS A 304 -15.19 13.40 1.95
N TYR A 305 -16.23 13.36 1.11
CA TYR A 305 -16.58 12.20 0.31
C TYR A 305 -17.32 12.61 -0.98
N ILE A 306 -16.55 13.09 -1.96
CA ILE A 306 -17.06 13.62 -3.22
C ILE A 306 -16.83 12.59 -4.33
N ARG A 307 -17.91 12.20 -5.01
CA ARG A 307 -17.92 11.24 -6.12
C ARG A 307 -18.62 11.84 -7.33
N SER A 308 -17.94 11.87 -8.48
CA SER A 308 -18.45 12.50 -9.71
C SER A 308 -17.61 12.15 -10.94
N ASN A 309 -18.19 12.19 -12.13
CA ASN A 309 -17.45 12.22 -13.40
C ASN A 309 -16.86 13.63 -13.66
N SER A 310 -15.82 13.99 -12.93
CA SER A 310 -15.21 15.34 -13.02
C SER A 310 -13.69 15.35 -13.14
N LYS A 311 -13.03 14.18 -13.20
CA LYS A 311 -11.58 14.13 -13.35
C LYS A 311 -11.24 14.39 -14.83
N ILE A 312 -10.79 15.60 -15.12
CA ILE A 312 -10.26 15.93 -16.45
C ILE A 312 -8.84 15.39 -16.55
N GLU A 313 -8.61 14.48 -17.48
CA GLU A 313 -7.32 13.87 -17.78
C GLU A 313 -6.94 14.12 -19.23
N PHE A 314 -5.63 14.13 -19.49
CA PHE A 314 -5.12 14.19 -20.84
C PHE A 314 -5.21 12.81 -21.50
N ASP A 315 -5.88 12.71 -22.64
CA ASP A 315 -5.99 11.48 -23.41
C ASP A 315 -4.74 11.26 -24.28
N LYS A 316 -3.72 10.67 -23.66
CA LYS A 316 -2.45 10.34 -24.32
C LYS A 316 -2.64 9.41 -25.53
N VAL A 317 -3.62 8.51 -25.48
CA VAL A 317 -3.83 7.49 -26.53
C VAL A 317 -4.44 8.16 -27.75
N ALA A 318 -5.52 8.92 -27.56
CA ALA A 318 -6.14 9.67 -28.65
C ALA A 318 -5.18 10.69 -29.27
N PHE A 319 -4.42 11.42 -28.44
CA PHE A 319 -3.43 12.38 -28.93
C PHE A 319 -2.32 11.71 -29.75
N ALA A 320 -1.78 10.58 -29.27
CA ALA A 320 -0.73 9.86 -30.00
C ALA A 320 -1.23 9.30 -31.34
N ALA A 321 -2.46 8.78 -31.37
CA ALA A 321 -3.07 8.25 -32.59
C ALA A 321 -3.30 9.34 -33.64
N ALA A 322 -3.83 10.49 -33.24
CA ALA A 322 -4.17 11.57 -34.17
C ALA A 322 -2.98 12.48 -34.54
N ARG A 323 -1.97 12.60 -33.67
CA ARG A 323 -0.81 13.49 -33.84
C ARG A 323 0.52 12.78 -33.56
N PRO A 324 0.87 11.71 -34.29
CA PRO A 324 2.02 10.87 -33.96
C PRO A 324 3.35 11.64 -33.89
N ARG A 325 3.61 12.54 -34.85
CA ARG A 325 4.83 13.38 -34.84
C ARG A 325 4.88 14.33 -33.64
N LYS A 326 3.79 15.05 -33.35
CA LYS A 326 3.73 15.99 -32.21
C LYS A 326 3.79 15.23 -30.87
N ALA A 327 3.22 14.03 -30.80
CA ALA A 327 3.25 13.16 -29.64
C ALA A 327 4.66 12.66 -29.27
N GLN A 328 5.57 12.57 -30.25
CA GLN A 328 6.97 12.19 -30.06
C GLN A 328 7.91 13.38 -29.83
N ASN A 329 7.40 14.61 -29.73
CA ASN A 329 8.24 15.78 -29.50
C ASN A 329 8.97 15.67 -28.15
N PRO A 330 10.32 15.75 -28.11
CA PRO A 330 11.12 15.49 -26.92
C PRO A 330 10.84 16.45 -25.76
N ILE A 331 10.29 17.65 -26.03
CA ILE A 331 9.90 18.63 -25.00
C ILE A 331 8.92 18.02 -23.99
N TRP A 332 7.97 17.21 -24.45
CA TRP A 332 6.97 16.56 -23.59
C TRP A 332 6.94 15.03 -23.76
N PHE A 333 7.74 14.44 -24.62
CA PHE A 333 7.87 13.00 -24.76
C PHE A 333 9.26 12.56 -24.31
N HIS A 334 9.39 12.27 -23.02
CA HIS A 334 10.67 11.85 -22.47
C HIS A 334 10.49 10.85 -21.32
N SER A 335 11.53 10.06 -21.09
CA SER A 335 11.68 9.26 -19.87
C SER A 335 12.12 10.15 -18.73
N SER A 336 11.80 9.74 -17.50
CA SER A 336 12.48 10.30 -16.34
C SER A 336 13.86 9.65 -16.20
N ASN A 337 14.79 10.31 -15.52
CA ASN A 337 16.13 9.76 -15.31
C ASN A 337 16.04 8.40 -14.61
N PRO A 338 16.90 7.43 -14.99
CA PRO A 338 16.96 6.16 -14.30
C PRO A 338 17.21 6.34 -12.81
N SER A 339 16.59 5.50 -11.97
CA SER A 339 16.83 5.53 -10.53
C SER A 339 16.90 4.13 -9.91
N PRO A 340 17.82 3.89 -8.96
CA PRO A 340 17.99 2.56 -8.37
C PRO A 340 16.83 2.22 -7.43
N LYS A 341 16.20 1.04 -7.63
CA LYS A 341 15.11 0.55 -6.77
C LYS A 341 15.68 -0.15 -5.56
N PHE A 342 15.33 0.38 -4.38
CA PHE A 342 15.70 -0.18 -3.09
C PHE A 342 14.47 -0.72 -2.36
N LYS A 343 14.59 -1.92 -1.81
CA LYS A 343 13.54 -2.58 -1.05
C LYS A 343 14.10 -3.08 0.28
N VAL A 344 13.28 -2.98 1.33
CA VAL A 344 13.49 -3.67 2.60
C VAL A 344 12.55 -4.87 2.64
N GLU A 345 13.07 -6.02 3.04
CA GLU A 345 12.30 -7.25 3.15
C GLU A 345 11.28 -7.16 4.29
N ASN A 346 10.06 -7.60 4.02
CA ASN A 346 8.95 -7.57 4.99
C ASN A 346 9.01 -8.73 5.99
N ALA A 347 9.97 -9.63 5.82
CA ALA A 347 10.14 -10.84 6.60
C ALA A 347 11.49 -10.81 7.32
N ILE A 348 11.60 -11.53 8.44
CA ILE A 348 12.82 -11.57 9.27
C ILE A 348 13.98 -12.30 8.51
N GLY A 349 13.64 -13.13 7.52
CA GLY A 349 14.59 -13.85 6.66
C GLY A 349 15.43 -14.90 7.41
N TYR A 350 16.16 -15.73 6.66
CA TYR A 350 17.07 -16.74 7.21
C TYR A 350 18.19 -16.08 8.01
N SER A 351 18.44 -16.56 9.24
CA SER A 351 19.60 -16.20 10.08
C SER A 351 20.91 -16.52 9.39
#